data_AF-A0A822C963-F1
#
_entry.id   AF-A0A822C963-F1
#
_cell.length_a   1.000
_cell.length_b   1.000
_cell.length_c   1.000
_cell.angle_alpha   90.00
_cell.angle_beta   90.00
_cell.angle_gamma   90.00
#
_symmetry.space_group_name_H-M   'P 1'
#
loop_
_entity.id
_entity.type
_entity.pdbx_description
1 polymer ?
#
loop_
_entity_poly.entity_id
_entity_poly.type
_entity_poly.pdbx_seq_one_letter_code
_entity_poly.pdbx_strand_id
1 'polypeptide(L)'
;MWLFVITFTTVGYGDFTPSTYCGRTIAAMIALVGVLSTALLISVLAQKLVMDRWEKYVHNFVLDIELSKNRKIQAANVIKFVLKRW
;
A
#
# COMPACT_ATOMS: atom_id res chain seq x y z
N MET A 1 8.48 26.34 14.05
CA MET A 1 8.65 24.98 13.49
C MET A 1 7.32 24.25 13.39
N TRP A 2 6.49 24.24 14.43
CA TRP A 2 5.16 23.58 14.45
C TRP A 2 4.27 23.88 13.23
N LEU A 3 3.99 25.16 12.95
CA LEU A 3 3.15 25.58 11.81
C LEU A 3 3.60 24.97 10.47
N PHE A 4 4.90 24.92 10.21
CA PHE A 4 5.42 24.39 8.96
C PHE A 4 5.21 22.88 8.84
N VAL A 5 5.37 22.13 9.93
CA VAL A 5 5.15 20.68 9.93
C VAL A 5 3.68 20.37 9.68
N ILE A 6 2.75 21.02 10.39
CA ILE A 6 1.31 20.76 10.25
C ILE A 6 0.76 21.20 8.89
N THR A 7 1.33 22.24 8.27
CA THR A 7 0.96 22.66 6.91
C THR A 7 1.55 21.71 5.86
N PHE A 8 2.79 21.26 6.05
CA PHE A 8 3.44 20.29 5.16
C PHE A 8 2.73 18.94 5.16
N THR A 9 2.32 18.45 6.33
CA THR A 9 1.56 17.20 6.48
C THR A 9 0.07 17.37 6.17
N THR A 10 -0.37 18.55 5.73
CA THR A 10 -1.77 18.87 5.39
C THR A 10 -2.77 18.70 6.54
N VAL A 11 -2.31 18.68 7.80
CA VAL A 11 -3.17 18.52 9.00
C VAL A 11 -3.95 19.80 9.31
N GLY A 12 -3.24 20.94 9.40
CA GLY A 12 -3.86 22.26 9.50
C GLY A 12 -4.81 22.49 10.68
N TYR A 13 -4.35 22.31 11.93
CA TYR A 13 -5.17 22.52 13.14
C TYR A 13 -5.76 23.93 13.28
N GLY A 14 -5.07 24.96 12.77
CA GLY A 14 -5.54 26.35 12.81
C GLY A 14 -5.28 27.07 14.13
N ASP A 15 -4.53 26.47 15.05
CA ASP A 15 -4.04 27.07 16.30
C ASP A 15 -3.06 28.22 16.04
N PHE A 16 -2.23 28.10 15.02
CA PHE A 16 -1.36 29.17 14.52
C PHE A 16 -1.63 29.41 13.04
N THR A 17 -1.91 30.66 12.66
CA THR A 17 -2.14 31.05 11.26
C THR A 17 -1.32 32.29 10.89
N PRO A 18 -0.66 32.33 9.71
CA PRO A 18 0.09 33.49 9.30
C PRO A 18 -0.85 34.67 8.96
N SER A 19 -0.73 35.76 9.73
CA SER A 19 -1.50 36.99 9.50
C SER A 19 -0.93 37.87 8.39
N THR A 20 0.38 37.78 8.13
CA THR A 20 1.05 38.61 7.12
C THR A 20 0.91 38.02 5.71
N TYR A 21 0.85 38.89 4.69
CA TYR A 21 0.78 38.46 3.28
C TYR A 21 1.95 37.56 2.88
N CYS A 22 3.17 37.90 3.31
CA CYS A 22 4.36 37.08 3.06
C CYS A 22 4.30 35.72 3.78
N GLY A 23 3.79 35.68 5.01
CA GLY A 23 3.63 34.40 5.73
C GLY A 23 2.64 33.45 5.03
N ARG A 24 1.57 34.00 4.45
CA ARG A 24 0.56 33.23 3.71
C ARG A 24 1.10 32.63 2.42
N THR A 25 1.91 33.39 1.66
CA THR A 25 2.52 32.87 0.43
C THR A 25 3.52 31.76 0.72
N ILE A 26 4.34 31.89 1.77
CA ILE A 26 5.25 30.84 2.21
C ILE A 26 4.49 29.60 2.66
N ALA A 27 3.42 29.76 3.45
CA ALA A 27 2.59 28.64 3.87
C ALA A 27 1.94 27.92 2.67
N ALA A 28 1.48 28.65 1.66
CA ALA A 28 0.94 28.07 0.43
C ALA A 28 2.00 27.28 -0.35
N MET A 29 3.22 27.82 -0.49
CA MET A 29 4.32 27.12 -1.15
C MET A 29 4.70 25.82 -0.42
N ILE A 30 4.73 25.85 0.91
CA ILE A 30 5.04 24.68 1.75
C ILE A 30 3.95 23.62 1.61
N ALA A 31 2.68 24.03 1.57
CA ALA A 31 1.57 23.11 1.33
C ALA A 31 1.69 22.42 -0.03
N LEU A 32 2.04 23.17 -1.09
CA LEU A 32 2.27 22.60 -2.43
C LEU A 32 3.42 21.58 -2.42
N VAL A 33 4.55 21.91 -1.80
CA VAL A 33 5.68 20.99 -1.68
C VAL A 33 5.29 19.75 -0.87
N GLY A 34 4.52 19.90 0.21
CA GLY A 34 4.01 18.78 1.02
C GLY A 34 3.17 17.80 0.20
N VAL A 35 2.23 18.30 -0.59
CA VAL A 35 1.39 17.47 -1.48
C VAL A 35 2.23 16.77 -2.55
N LEU A 36 3.15 17.50 -3.21
CA LEU A 36 4.03 16.92 -4.23
C LEU A 36 4.93 15.81 -3.64
N SER A 37 5.49 16.03 -2.45
CA SER A 37 6.31 15.03 -1.77
C SER A 37 5.53 13.77 -1.40
N THR A 38 4.30 13.93 -0.91
CA THR A 38 3.42 12.80 -0.57
C THR A 38 3.02 12.02 -1.82
N ALA A 39 2.76 12.70 -2.94
CA ALA A 39 2.45 12.04 -4.21
C ALA A 39 3.63 11.20 -4.73
N LEU A 40 4.85 11.73 -4.65
CA LEU A 40 6.07 11.00 -5.00
C LEU A 40 6.30 9.81 -4.06
N LEU A 41 6.10 10.00 -2.75
CA LEU A 41 6.23 8.93 -1.76
C LEU A 41 5.27 7.78 -2.08
N ILE A 42 3.99 8.07 -2.32
CA ILE A 42 2.99 7.05 -2.70
C ILE A 42 3.40 6.35 -4.00
N SER A 43 3.90 7.10 -4.99
CA SER A 43 4.32 6.54 -6.27
C SER A 43 5.48 5.54 -6.11
N VAL A 44 6.47 5.87 -5.30
CA VAL A 44 7.61 4.98 -5.01
C VAL A 44 7.16 3.78 -4.20
N LEU A 45 6.34 3.98 -3.16
CA LEU A 45 5.80 2.88 -2.35
C LEU A 45 4.98 1.92 -3.20
N ALA A 46 4.12 2.43 -4.08
CA ALA A 46 3.34 1.61 -5.00
C ALA A 46 4.25 0.77 -5.90
N GLN A 47 5.31 1.37 -6.46
CA GLN A 47 6.29 0.63 -7.27
C GLN A 47 7.03 -0.46 -6.49
N LYS A 48 7.32 -0.22 -5.20
CA LYS A 48 8.00 -1.21 -4.34
C LYS A 48 7.07 -2.32 -3.85
N LEU A 49 5.78 -2.05 -3.71
CA LEU A 49 4.77 -3.03 -3.30
C LEU A 49 4.31 -3.90 -4.46
N VAL A 50 4.39 -3.39 -5.70
CA VAL A 50 4.10 -4.20 -6.88
C VAL A 50 5.23 -5.20 -7.09
N MET A 51 4.91 -6.48 -6.96
CA MET A 51 5.84 -7.58 -7.26
C MET A 51 6.42 -7.43 -8.68
N ASP A 52 7.72 -7.63 -8.78
CA ASP A 52 8.43 -7.65 -10.05
C ASP A 52 7.93 -8.77 -10.95
N ARG A 53 8.14 -8.64 -12.28
CA ARG A 53 7.71 -9.67 -13.24
C ARG A 53 8.26 -11.07 -12.91
N TRP A 54 9.49 -11.13 -12.41
CA TRP A 54 10.14 -12.38 -12.01
C TRP A 54 9.58 -12.94 -10.71
N GLU A 55 9.31 -12.08 -9.73
CA GLU A 55 8.67 -12.48 -8.47
C GLU A 55 7.26 -13.00 -8.71
N LYS A 56 6.47 -12.34 -9.56
CA LYS A 56 5.13 -12.82 -9.97
C LYS A 56 5.20 -14.19 -10.64
N TYR A 57 6.20 -14.44 -11.48
CA TYR A 57 6.38 -15.73 -12.14
C TYR A 57 6.64 -16.84 -11.12
N VAL A 58 7.59 -16.62 -10.20
CA VAL A 58 7.92 -17.59 -9.15
C VAL A 58 6.73 -17.78 -8.20
N HIS A 59 6.06 -16.71 -7.81
CA HIS A 59 4.89 -16.78 -6.93
C HIS A 59 3.75 -17.57 -7.57
N ASN A 60 3.41 -17.30 -8.83
CA ASN A 60 2.39 -18.05 -9.55
C ASN A 60 2.79 -19.53 -9.74
N PHE A 61 4.06 -19.80 -10.03
CA PHE A 61 4.56 -21.16 -10.12
C PHE A 61 4.41 -21.92 -8.79
N VAL A 62 4.75 -21.29 -7.66
CA VAL A 62 4.55 -21.87 -6.33
C VAL A 62 3.07 -22.09 -6.04
N LEU A 63 2.19 -21.15 -6.38
CA LEU A 63 0.74 -21.31 -6.24
C LEU A 63 0.22 -22.48 -7.07
N ASP A 64 0.67 -22.66 -8.31
CA ASP A 64 0.24 -23.77 -9.16
C ASP A 64 0.64 -25.13 -8.60
N ILE A 65 1.84 -25.22 -8.00
CA ILE A 65 2.29 -26.42 -7.28
C ILE A 65 1.38 -26.72 -6.08
N GLU A 66 1.08 -25.70 -5.28
CA GLU A 66 0.28 -25.85 -4.06
C GLU A 66 -1.18 -26.20 -4.39
N LEU A 67 -1.77 -25.56 -5.40
CA LEU A 67 -3.11 -25.88 -5.90
C LEU A 67 -3.18 -27.32 -6.45
N SER A 68 -2.14 -27.76 -7.15
CA SER A 68 -2.05 -29.14 -7.66
C SER A 68 -1.97 -30.17 -6.53
N LYS A 69 -1.25 -29.87 -5.44
CA LYS A 69 -1.22 -30.72 -4.24
C LYS A 69 -2.57 -30.74 -3.53
N ASN A 70 -3.15 -29.58 -3.27
CA ASN A 70 -4.43 -29.45 -2.58
C ASN A 70 -5.57 -30.16 -3.33
N ARG A 71 -5.58 -30.07 -4.66
CA ARG A 71 -6.57 -30.80 -5.49
C ARG A 71 -6.49 -32.32 -5.29
N LYS A 72 -5.27 -32.89 -5.26
CA LYS A 72 -5.06 -34.33 -5.04
C LYS A 72 -5.48 -34.76 -3.63
N ILE A 73 -5.15 -33.96 -2.62
CA ILE A 73 -5.55 -34.21 -1.24
C ILE A 73 -7.08 -34.16 -1.09
N GLN A 74 -7.72 -33.15 -1.69
CA GLN A 74 -9.18 -33.03 -1.69
C GLN A 74 -9.84 -34.23 -2.39
N ALA A 75 -9.35 -34.64 -3.56
CA ALA A 75 -9.85 -35.84 -4.24
C ALA A 75 -9.70 -37.10 -3.38
N ALA A 76 -8.55 -37.29 -2.73
CA ALA A 76 -8.31 -38.42 -1.83
C ALA A 76 -9.23 -38.38 -0.61
N ASN A 77 -9.52 -37.20 -0.06
CA ASN A 77 -10.43 -37.03 1.07
C ASN A 77 -11.88 -37.40 0.70
N VAL A 78 -12.33 -37.02 -0.50
CA VAL A 78 -13.66 -37.40 -1.01
C VAL A 78 -13.76 -38.93 -1.15
N ILE A 79 -12.75 -39.58 -1.72
CA ILE A 79 -12.72 -41.05 -1.85
C ILE A 79 -12.77 -41.73 -0.49
N LYS A 80 -11.95 -41.28 0.48
CA LYS A 80 -11.97 -41.79 1.86
C LYS A 80 -13.32 -41.60 2.53
N PHE A 81 -13.98 -40.47 2.28
CA PHE A 81 -15.30 -40.18 2.83
C PHE A 81 -16.36 -41.16 2.28
N VAL A 82 -16.36 -41.40 0.97
CA VAL A 82 -17.29 -42.36 0.33
C VAL A 82 -17.02 -43.79 0.82
N LEU A 83 -15.75 -44.19 0.92
CA LEU A 83 -15.35 -45.51 1.45
C LEU A 83 -15.73 -45.73 2.91
N LYS A 84 -15.71 -44.68 3.74
CA LYS A 84 -16.13 -44.76 5.14
C LYS A 84 -17.66 -44.78 5.33
N ARG A 85 -18.41 -44.41 4.29
CA ARG A 85 -19.88 -44.34 4.30
C ARG A 85 -20.54 -45.70 4.00
N TRP A 86 -19.84 -46.56 3.27
CA TRP A 86 -20.16 -47.98 3.08
C TRP A 86 -19.63 -48.80 4.25
#